data_AF-A0A2H6FVZ9-F1
#
_entry.id   AF-A0A2H6FVZ9-F1
#
_cell.length_a   1.000
_cell.length_b   1.000
_cell.length_c   1.000
_cell.angle_alpha   90.00
_cell.angle_beta   90.00
_cell.angle_gamma   90.00
#
_symmetry.space_group_name_H-M   'P 1'
#
loop_
_entity.id
_entity.type
_entity.pdbx_description
1 polymer ?
#
loop_
_entity_poly.entity_id
_entity_poly.type
_entity_poly.pdbx_seq_one_letter_code
_entity_poly.pdbx_strand_id
1 'polypeptide(L)'
;MQPNIFKVHTDTFGRLAACIKHAMYGVSLTAMTQQMPRDLANIKTGDIVFISEREISNNALFGPFYVVDNRPTVVVKRRKGSWIEIDTEKTSHENIAYWVEFEKRSWCMLFDDTLSNRISIVWPYNWSRLNLQLPSWGAVSSNDAIKLIDFAIENEVEAREFLRSHDVWL
;
A
#
# COMPACT_ATOMS: atom_id res chain seq x y z
N MET A 1 -7.09 -20.18 3.16
CA MET A 1 -7.33 -19.13 4.19
C MET A 1 -7.65 -17.84 3.45
N GLN A 2 -8.65 -17.07 3.92
CA GLN A 2 -8.86 -15.73 3.40
C GLN A 2 -7.69 -14.80 3.80
N PRO A 3 -7.28 -13.87 2.93
CA PRO A 3 -6.23 -12.91 3.25
C PRO A 3 -6.69 -11.94 4.34
N ASN A 4 -5.76 -11.53 5.22
CA ASN A 4 -6.06 -10.44 6.15
C ASN A 4 -5.99 -9.11 5.39
N ILE A 5 -6.74 -8.12 5.86
CA ILE A 5 -6.75 -6.79 5.27
C ILE A 5 -6.19 -5.78 6.26
N PHE A 6 -5.32 -4.92 5.76
CA PHE A 6 -4.70 -3.86 6.52
C PHE A 6 -4.96 -2.53 5.85
N LYS A 7 -5.18 -1.50 6.67
CA LYS A 7 -5.17 -0.11 6.22
C LYS A 7 -3.84 0.48 6.64
N VAL A 8 -3.10 1.07 5.71
CA VAL A 8 -1.92 1.90 5.96
C VAL A 8 -2.17 3.35 5.52
N HIS A 9 -1.23 4.25 5.78
CA HIS A 9 -1.38 5.65 5.38
C HIS A 9 -0.12 6.21 4.74
N THR A 10 -0.32 7.19 3.87
CA THR A 10 0.70 8.07 3.35
C THR A 10 0.30 9.52 3.62
N ASP A 11 1.30 10.37 3.84
CA ASP A 11 1.17 11.78 4.18
C ASP A 11 1.11 12.69 2.95
N THR A 12 1.59 12.22 1.78
CA THR A 12 1.49 12.96 0.53
C THR A 12 0.95 12.12 -0.61
N PHE A 13 0.34 12.79 -1.58
CA PHE A 13 -0.13 12.15 -2.81
C PHE A 13 1.03 11.64 -3.68
N GLY A 14 2.15 12.37 -3.73
CA GLY A 14 3.34 11.93 -4.46
C GLY A 14 3.91 10.59 -3.96
N ARG A 15 3.79 10.30 -2.65
CA ARG A 15 4.14 9.00 -2.08
C ARG A 15 3.15 7.91 -2.48
N LEU A 16 1.85 8.20 -2.50
CA LEU A 16 0.87 7.25 -3.03
C LEU A 16 1.20 6.90 -4.49
N ALA A 17 1.42 7.91 -5.33
CA ALA A 17 1.77 7.74 -6.73
C ALA A 17 2.99 6.83 -6.93
N ALA A 18 4.06 7.08 -6.18
CA ALA A 18 5.24 6.23 -6.24
C ALA A 18 5.01 4.83 -5.63
N CYS A 19 4.10 4.66 -4.66
CA CYS A 19 3.70 3.33 -4.17
C CYS A 19 3.02 2.50 -5.25
N ILE A 20 2.15 3.14 -6.03
CA ILE A 20 1.43 2.51 -7.13
C ILE A 20 2.41 2.16 -8.24
N LYS A 21 3.16 3.16 -8.73
CA LYS A 21 4.10 3.02 -9.85
C LYS A 21 5.17 1.97 -9.62
N HIS A 22 5.69 1.88 -8.40
CA HIS A 22 6.76 0.96 -8.06
C HIS A 22 6.25 -0.26 -7.28
N ALA A 23 4.95 -0.46 -7.10
CA ALA A 23 4.36 -1.57 -6.34
C ALA A 23 5.07 -1.80 -4.99
N MET A 24 5.30 -0.72 -4.25
CA MET A 24 6.14 -0.70 -3.04
C MET A 24 5.56 0.25 -2.01
N TYR A 25 5.40 -0.18 -0.76
CA TYR A 25 5.04 0.72 0.34
C TYR A 25 6.16 0.77 1.37
N GLY A 26 6.71 1.96 1.60
CA GLY A 26 7.72 2.20 2.62
C GLY A 26 7.15 2.93 3.83
N VAL A 27 7.64 2.56 5.01
CA VAL A 27 7.48 3.35 6.25
C VAL A 27 8.84 3.91 6.66
N SER A 28 8.87 4.94 7.50
CA SER A 28 10.14 5.53 7.93
C SER A 28 11.02 4.50 8.65
N LEU A 29 12.35 4.64 8.51
CA LEU A 29 13.31 3.80 9.22
C LEU A 29 13.06 3.84 10.73
N THR A 30 12.76 5.03 11.27
CA THR A 30 12.41 5.23 12.69
C THR A 30 11.18 4.40 13.08
N ALA A 31 10.11 4.43 12.28
CA ALA A 31 8.92 3.63 12.53
C ALA A 31 9.23 2.12 12.51
N MET A 32 10.10 1.64 11.61
CA MET A 32 10.47 0.22 11.53
C MET A 32 11.41 -0.24 12.65
N THR A 33 12.40 0.59 12.98
CA THR A 33 13.52 0.21 13.85
C THR A 33 13.21 0.44 15.32
N GLN A 34 12.43 1.47 15.65
CA GLN A 34 12.11 1.81 17.04
C GLN A 34 10.84 1.13 17.52
N GLN A 35 9.77 1.08 16.70
CA GLN A 35 8.55 0.36 17.05
C GLN A 35 7.61 0.17 15.84
N MET A 36 7.79 -0.91 15.07
CA MET A 36 6.81 -1.27 14.05
C MET A 36 5.45 -1.51 14.74
N PRO A 37 4.34 -0.91 14.26
CA PRO A 37 3.02 -1.17 14.81
C PRO A 37 2.76 -2.67 14.85
N ARG A 38 2.28 -3.18 15.99
CA ARG A 38 2.12 -4.63 16.22
C ARG A 38 1.31 -5.30 15.13
N ASP A 39 0.27 -4.65 14.64
CA ASP A 39 -0.60 -5.20 13.61
C ASP A 39 0.11 -5.31 12.26
N LEU A 40 0.93 -4.32 11.90
CA LEU A 40 1.70 -4.34 10.64
C LEU A 40 2.86 -5.34 10.67
N ALA A 41 3.35 -5.66 11.87
CA ALA A 41 4.35 -6.71 12.05
C ALA A 41 3.82 -8.10 11.68
N ASN A 42 2.50 -8.29 11.71
CA ASN A 42 1.83 -9.56 11.42
C ASN A 42 1.43 -9.71 9.96
N ILE A 43 1.70 -8.70 9.11
CA ILE A 43 1.45 -8.80 7.68
C ILE A 43 2.30 -9.93 7.10
N LYS A 44 1.64 -10.79 6.33
CA LYS A 44 2.25 -11.89 5.60
C LYS A 44 1.95 -11.78 4.10
N THR A 45 2.71 -12.53 3.30
CA THR A 45 2.49 -12.64 1.88
C THR A 45 1.12 -13.23 1.57
N GLY A 46 0.45 -12.64 0.57
CA GLY A 46 -0.94 -12.89 0.25
C GLY A 46 -1.95 -12.02 1.00
N ASP A 47 -1.55 -11.32 2.07
CA ASP A 47 -2.44 -10.33 2.70
C ASP A 47 -2.66 -9.12 1.77
N ILE A 48 -3.68 -8.33 2.09
CA ILE A 48 -4.10 -7.16 1.31
C ILE A 48 -3.88 -5.89 2.11
N VAL A 49 -3.37 -4.87 1.45
CA VAL A 49 -3.19 -3.54 1.99
C VAL A 49 -4.05 -2.54 1.22
N PHE A 50 -4.70 -1.63 1.95
CA PHE A 50 -5.27 -0.40 1.43
C PHE A 50 -4.46 0.79 1.96
N ILE A 51 -4.08 1.71 1.09
CA ILE A 51 -3.29 2.90 1.43
C ILE A 51 -4.23 4.10 1.51
N SER A 52 -4.33 4.72 2.68
CA SER A 52 -5.05 5.96 2.91
C SER A 52 -4.18 7.15 2.52
N GLU A 53 -4.70 8.08 1.73
CA GLU A 53 -4.01 9.31 1.33
C GLU A 53 -4.80 10.53 1.80
N ARG A 54 -4.17 11.46 2.51
CA ARG A 54 -4.89 12.54 3.22
C ARG A 54 -4.87 13.89 2.50
N GLU A 55 -3.77 14.21 1.84
CA GLU A 55 -3.46 15.54 1.32
C GLU A 55 -4.46 15.99 0.24
N ILE A 56 -4.76 15.10 -0.71
CA ILE A 56 -5.61 15.45 -1.86
C ILE A 56 -6.99 14.80 -1.75
N SER A 57 -7.05 13.53 -1.34
CA SER A 57 -8.27 12.73 -1.38
C SER A 57 -9.06 12.69 -0.07
N ASN A 58 -8.65 13.47 0.95
CA ASN A 58 -9.29 13.55 2.27
C ASN A 58 -9.42 12.19 3.00
N ASN A 59 -8.40 11.33 2.89
CA ASN A 59 -8.34 9.96 3.43
C ASN A 59 -9.07 8.90 2.59
N ALA A 60 -9.14 9.03 1.26
CA ALA A 60 -9.60 7.92 0.44
C ALA A 60 -8.67 6.71 0.59
N LEU A 61 -9.22 5.50 0.54
CA LEU A 61 -8.45 4.27 0.50
C LEU A 61 -8.19 3.86 -0.94
N PHE A 62 -6.93 3.61 -1.25
CA PHE A 62 -6.48 3.05 -2.51
C PHE A 62 -6.08 1.59 -2.29
N GLY A 63 -6.56 0.69 -3.13
CA GLY A 63 -6.24 -0.74 -3.07
C GLY A 63 -7.27 -1.54 -3.85
N PRO A 64 -7.24 -2.88 -3.81
CA PRO A 64 -6.38 -3.70 -2.97
C PRO A 64 -4.95 -3.83 -3.51
N PHE A 65 -3.96 -3.74 -2.63
CA PHE A 65 -2.57 -4.09 -2.92
C PHE A 65 -2.22 -5.43 -2.29
N TYR A 66 -1.85 -6.41 -3.10
CA TYR A 66 -1.54 -7.77 -2.63
C TYR A 66 -0.07 -7.88 -2.25
N VAL A 67 0.20 -8.28 -1.01
CA VAL A 67 1.57 -8.39 -0.48
C VAL A 67 2.29 -9.59 -1.08
N VAL A 68 3.52 -9.38 -1.57
CA VAL A 68 4.39 -10.42 -2.13
C VAL A 68 5.75 -10.44 -1.45
N ASP A 69 6.42 -11.59 -1.48
CA ASP A 69 7.73 -11.77 -0.81
C ASP A 69 8.89 -11.13 -1.57
N ASN A 70 8.86 -11.11 -2.91
CA ASN A 70 9.91 -10.57 -3.76
C ASN A 70 9.43 -10.30 -5.18
N ARG A 71 10.10 -9.37 -5.87
CA ARG A 71 9.95 -9.11 -7.31
C ARG A 71 11.21 -9.55 -8.05
N PRO A 72 11.15 -10.00 -9.32
CA PRO A 72 12.32 -10.42 -10.08
C PRO A 72 13.42 -9.35 -10.23
N THR A 73 13.02 -8.08 -10.30
CA THR A 73 13.95 -6.96 -10.53
C THR A 73 14.40 -6.23 -9.26
N VAL A 74 13.82 -6.56 -8.10
CA VAL A 74 14.14 -5.92 -6.83
C VAL A 74 15.04 -6.85 -6.02
N VAL A 75 16.27 -6.41 -5.74
CA VAL A 75 17.22 -7.19 -4.96
C VAL A 75 16.99 -6.93 -3.47
N VAL A 76 16.77 -8.01 -2.72
CA VAL A 76 16.50 -7.95 -1.28
C VAL A 76 17.80 -8.18 -0.50
N LYS A 77 18.15 -7.24 0.39
CA LYS A 77 19.33 -7.32 1.26
C LYS A 77 19.06 -8.18 2.50
N ARG A 78 17.93 -7.95 3.17
CA ARG A 78 17.45 -8.70 4.35
C ARG A 78 15.93 -8.61 4.47
N ARG A 79 15.35 -9.46 5.32
CA ARG A 79 13.89 -9.57 5.52
C ARG A 79 13.50 -9.66 6.99
N LYS A 80 12.27 -9.24 7.29
CA LYS A 80 11.60 -9.36 8.60
C LYS A 80 10.10 -9.55 8.36
N GLY A 81 9.67 -10.82 8.25
CA GLY A 81 8.32 -11.14 7.77
C GLY A 81 8.14 -10.69 6.32
N SER A 82 7.00 -10.06 6.00
CA SER A 82 6.74 -9.46 4.68
C SER A 82 7.39 -8.10 4.44
N TRP A 83 8.08 -7.56 5.44
CA TRP A 83 8.90 -6.36 5.26
C TRP A 83 10.29 -6.77 4.83
N ILE A 84 10.81 -6.07 3.82
CA ILE A 84 12.12 -6.34 3.24
C ILE A 84 12.96 -5.07 3.17
N GLU A 85 14.26 -5.22 3.36
CA GLU A 85 15.22 -4.16 3.07
C GLU A 85 15.69 -4.32 1.63
N ILE A 86 15.51 -3.27 0.83
CA ILE A 86 16.00 -3.22 -0.55
C ILE A 86 17.51 -2.98 -0.58
N ASP A 87 18.21 -3.75 -1.40
CA ASP A 87 19.61 -3.50 -1.76
C ASP A 87 19.67 -2.45 -2.87
N THR A 88 19.81 -1.18 -2.49
CA THR A 88 19.83 -0.03 -3.43
C THR A 88 21.08 0.02 -4.29
N GLU A 89 22.15 -0.68 -3.92
CA GLU A 89 23.38 -0.74 -4.72
C GLU A 89 23.26 -1.74 -5.88
N LYS A 90 22.34 -2.71 -5.77
CA LYS A 90 22.14 -3.78 -6.77
C LYS A 90 20.82 -3.69 -7.51
N THR A 91 19.82 -3.08 -6.90
CA THR A 91 18.52 -2.85 -7.55
C THR A 91 18.63 -1.63 -8.45
N SER A 92 18.15 -1.72 -9.68
CA SER A 92 18.21 -0.59 -10.62
C SER A 92 17.23 0.53 -10.23
N HIS A 93 17.61 1.77 -10.57
CA HIS A 93 16.91 3.00 -10.17
C HIS A 93 15.45 3.05 -10.65
N GLU A 94 15.15 2.53 -11.84
CA GLU A 94 13.79 2.50 -12.37
C GLU A 94 12.85 1.58 -11.58
N ASN A 95 13.39 0.63 -10.81
CA ASN A 95 12.62 -0.35 -10.04
C ASN A 95 12.36 0.07 -8.59
N ILE A 96 13.05 1.09 -8.09
CA ILE A 96 12.94 1.57 -6.70
C ILE A 96 12.15 2.87 -6.63
N ALA A 97 11.30 2.97 -5.60
CA ALA A 97 10.62 4.22 -5.31
C ALA A 97 11.59 5.27 -4.77
N TYR A 98 11.32 6.55 -5.07
CA TYR A 98 12.23 7.65 -4.74
C TYR A 98 12.58 7.74 -3.24
N TRP A 99 11.66 7.39 -2.32
CA TRP A 99 11.94 7.45 -0.87
C TRP A 99 12.93 6.37 -0.41
N VAL A 100 13.05 5.28 -1.16
CA VAL A 100 14.03 4.21 -0.87
C VAL A 100 15.42 4.75 -1.12
N GLU A 101 15.61 5.40 -2.27
CA GLU A 101 16.89 5.92 -2.72
C GLU A 101 17.28 7.23 -2.01
N PHE A 102 16.43 8.25 -2.12
CA PHE A 102 16.77 9.61 -1.71
C PHE A 102 16.49 9.86 -0.23
N GLU A 103 15.37 9.33 0.29
CA GLU A 103 15.01 9.47 1.70
C GLU A 103 15.62 8.35 2.58
N LYS A 104 16.36 7.40 1.98
CA LYS A 104 17.02 6.27 2.66
C LYS A 104 16.06 5.42 3.50
N ARG A 105 14.80 5.30 3.08
CA ARG A 105 13.78 4.45 3.70
C ARG A 105 13.71 3.10 2.99
N SER A 106 14.73 2.28 3.20
CA SER A 106 14.93 1.02 2.46
C SER A 106 14.02 -0.14 2.86
N TRP A 107 13.33 -0.04 4.01
CA TRP A 107 12.39 -1.06 4.45
C TRP A 107 11.02 -0.85 3.81
N CYS A 108 10.64 -1.79 2.95
CA CYS A 108 9.41 -1.74 2.20
C CYS A 108 8.64 -3.05 2.31
N MET A 109 7.34 -2.95 2.12
CA MET A 109 6.48 -4.05 1.72
C MET A 109 6.35 -4.01 0.20
N LEU A 110 6.44 -5.16 -0.44
CA LEU A 110 6.27 -5.26 -1.89
C LEU A 110 4.84 -5.69 -2.22
N PHE A 111 4.36 -5.21 -3.36
CA PHE A 111 3.09 -5.61 -3.92
C PHE A 111 3.26 -6.31 -5.27
N ASP A 112 2.24 -7.08 -5.65
CA ASP A 112 2.13 -7.64 -6.99
C ASP A 112 1.94 -6.52 -8.02
N ASP A 113 3.00 -6.22 -8.76
CA ASP A 113 3.06 -5.17 -9.76
C ASP A 113 2.03 -5.37 -10.89
N THR A 114 1.67 -6.62 -11.19
CA THR A 114 0.67 -6.91 -12.22
C THR A 114 -0.75 -6.51 -11.79
N LEU A 115 -0.99 -6.45 -10.48
CA LEU A 115 -2.27 -6.08 -9.87
C LEU A 115 -2.32 -4.63 -9.42
N SER A 116 -1.17 -3.93 -9.32
CA SER A 116 -1.11 -2.48 -9.10
C SER A 116 -1.92 -1.70 -10.14
N ASN A 117 -2.14 -2.25 -11.34
CA ASN A 117 -2.96 -1.61 -12.36
C ASN A 117 -4.50 -1.76 -12.16
N ARG A 118 -4.92 -2.50 -11.14
CA ARG A 118 -6.33 -2.81 -10.82
C ARG A 118 -6.78 -2.22 -9.49
N ILE A 119 -6.17 -1.09 -9.13
CA ILE A 119 -6.50 -0.37 -7.91
C ILE A 119 -7.91 0.22 -8.03
N SER A 120 -8.64 0.16 -6.93
CA SER A 120 -9.91 0.82 -6.68
C SER A 120 -9.73 1.93 -5.65
N ILE A 121 -10.70 2.83 -5.57
CA ILE A 121 -10.72 3.94 -4.62
C ILE A 121 -11.99 3.85 -3.78
N VAL A 122 -11.84 4.01 -2.47
CA VAL A 122 -12.97 4.02 -1.53
C VAL A 122 -12.93 5.33 -0.75
N TRP A 123 -13.84 6.23 -1.10
CA TRP A 123 -13.90 7.54 -0.47
C TRP A 123 -14.47 7.49 0.95
N PRO A 124 -14.13 8.49 1.79
CA PRO A 124 -14.67 8.58 3.15
C PRO A 124 -16.21 8.56 3.22
N TYR A 125 -16.91 9.15 2.26
CA TYR A 125 -18.38 9.16 2.25
C TYR A 125 -18.99 7.77 2.03
N ASN A 126 -18.26 6.86 1.37
CA ASN A 126 -18.68 5.46 1.19
C ASN A 126 -18.59 4.69 2.50
N TRP A 127 -17.66 5.04 3.39
CA TRP A 127 -17.48 4.35 4.67
C TRP A 127 -18.73 4.47 5.54
N SER A 128 -19.31 5.67 5.59
CA SER A 128 -20.56 5.91 6.30
C SER A 128 -21.72 5.11 5.71
N ARG A 129 -21.80 5.00 4.37
CA ARG A 129 -22.84 4.21 3.69
C ARG A 129 -22.71 2.72 3.94
N LEU A 130 -21.48 2.21 4.00
CA LEU A 130 -21.17 0.80 4.25
C LEU A 130 -21.10 0.44 5.75
N ASN A 131 -21.20 1.45 6.61
CA ASN A 131 -20.99 1.34 8.06
C ASN A 131 -19.66 0.62 8.37
N LEU A 132 -18.56 1.12 7.77
CA LEU A 132 -17.21 0.61 8.00
C LEU A 132 -16.60 1.26 9.26
N GLN A 133 -15.99 0.45 10.12
CA GLN A 133 -15.20 0.93 11.26
C GLN A 133 -13.72 0.70 11.01
N LEU A 134 -13.14 1.56 10.18
CA LEU A 134 -11.74 1.44 9.78
C LEU A 134 -10.80 1.95 10.88
N PRO A 135 -9.70 1.24 11.17
CA PRO A 135 -8.68 1.74 12.08
C PRO A 135 -8.02 3.00 11.51
N SER A 136 -7.31 3.77 12.34
CA SER A 136 -6.43 4.83 11.84
C SER A 136 -5.28 4.23 11.01
N TRP A 137 -4.71 3.13 11.50
CA TRP A 137 -3.63 2.37 10.88
C TRP A 137 -3.62 0.95 11.47
N GLY A 138 -3.49 -0.11 10.66
CA GLY A 138 -3.36 -1.48 11.14
C GLY A 138 -4.40 -2.44 10.54
N ALA A 139 -4.68 -3.52 11.26
CA ALA A 139 -5.57 -4.58 10.79
C ALA A 139 -7.03 -4.12 10.74
N VAL A 140 -7.71 -4.43 9.63
CA VAL A 140 -9.14 -4.20 9.45
C VAL A 140 -9.90 -5.39 10.03
N SER A 141 -11.01 -5.13 10.73
CA SER A 141 -11.86 -6.19 11.27
C SER A 141 -12.40 -7.09 10.16
N SER A 142 -12.60 -8.39 10.42
CA SER A 142 -13.04 -9.33 9.38
C SER A 142 -14.37 -8.94 8.73
N ASN A 143 -15.27 -8.30 9.48
CA ASN A 143 -16.56 -7.83 8.96
C ASN A 143 -16.40 -6.64 8.01
N ASP A 144 -15.54 -5.69 8.35
CA ASP A 144 -15.26 -4.52 7.49
C ASP A 144 -14.40 -4.89 6.28
N ALA A 145 -13.52 -5.88 6.44
CA ALA A 145 -12.65 -6.40 5.39
C ALA A 145 -13.47 -6.93 4.19
N ILE A 146 -14.50 -7.75 4.45
CA ILE A 146 -15.36 -8.31 3.40
C ILE A 146 -16.07 -7.19 2.63
N LYS A 147 -16.73 -6.29 3.36
CA LYS A 147 -17.43 -5.14 2.77
C LYS A 147 -16.51 -4.25 1.94
N LEU A 148 -15.28 -4.03 2.42
CA LEU A 148 -14.30 -3.18 1.74
C LEU A 148 -13.85 -3.80 0.41
N ILE A 149 -13.62 -5.11 0.38
CA ILE A 149 -13.22 -5.82 -0.85
C ILE A 149 -14.36 -5.84 -1.86
N ASP A 150 -15.57 -6.21 -1.43
CA ASP A 150 -16.73 -6.27 -2.32
C ASP A 150 -16.97 -4.89 -2.95
N PHE A 151 -16.93 -3.83 -2.13
CA PHE A 151 -17.08 -2.47 -2.62
C PHE A 151 -15.95 -2.04 -3.57
N ALA A 152 -14.70 -2.36 -3.26
CA ALA A 152 -13.56 -2.01 -4.11
C ALA A 152 -13.71 -2.63 -5.51
N ILE A 153 -14.02 -3.93 -5.59
CA ILE A 153 -14.21 -4.65 -6.86
C ILE A 153 -15.29 -4.00 -7.73
N GLU A 154 -16.39 -3.53 -7.14
CA GLU A 154 -17.47 -2.87 -7.86
C GLU A 154 -17.09 -1.48 -8.41
N ASN A 155 -16.03 -0.85 -7.89
CA ASN A 155 -15.67 0.56 -8.16
C ASN A 155 -14.22 0.74 -8.67
N GLU A 156 -13.65 -0.27 -9.33
CA GLU A 156 -12.27 -0.23 -9.86
C GLU A 156 -12.04 0.91 -10.88
N VAL A 157 -13.09 1.33 -11.60
CA VAL A 157 -12.98 2.31 -12.69
C VAL A 157 -12.63 3.72 -12.19
N GLU A 158 -13.20 4.13 -11.06
CA GLU A 158 -13.09 5.50 -10.55
C GLU A 158 -11.65 5.86 -10.15
N ALA A 159 -10.89 4.89 -9.63
CA ALA A 159 -9.51 5.11 -9.24
C ALA A 159 -8.61 5.48 -10.43
N ARG A 160 -8.85 4.88 -11.60
CA ARG A 160 -8.06 5.17 -12.80
C ARG A 160 -8.30 6.58 -13.30
N GLU A 161 -9.56 7.03 -13.29
CA GLU A 161 -9.91 8.40 -13.68
C GLU A 161 -9.27 9.42 -12.74
N PHE A 162 -9.35 9.17 -11.43
CA PHE A 162 -8.72 10.01 -10.42
C PHE A 162 -7.19 10.08 -10.60
N LEU A 163 -6.52 8.95 -10.82
CA LEU A 163 -5.06 8.92 -10.97
C LEU A 163 -4.60 9.54 -12.30
N ARG A 164 -5.39 9.42 -13.38
CA ARG A 164 -5.16 10.12 -14.65
C ARG A 164 -5.28 11.62 -14.52
N SER A 165 -6.29 12.12 -13.81
CA SER A 165 -6.50 13.57 -13.65
C SER A 165 -5.41 14.26 -12.83
N HIS A 166 -4.54 13.49 -12.17
CA HIS A 166 -3.42 13.98 -11.36
C HIS A 166 -2.05 13.54 -11.91
N ASP A 167 -1.97 13.17 -13.20
CA ASP A 167 -0.73 12.80 -13.90
C ASP A 167 0.05 11.63 -13.26
N VAL A 168 -0.64 10.77 -12.50
CA VAL A 168 -0.03 9.58 -11.87
C VAL A 168 -0.11 8.37 -12.79
N TRP A 169 -1.10 8.33 -13.68
CA TRP A 169 -1.40 7.18 -14.53
C TRP A 169 -1.44 7.60 -15.99
N LEU A 170 -0.54 7.03 -16.81
CA LEU A 170 -0.52 7.18 -18.27
C LEU A 170 -1.27 6.02 -18.92
#